data_AF-A0A7S4ITS7-F1
#
_entry.id   AF-A0A7S4ITS7-F1
#
_cell.length_a   1.000
_cell.length_b   1.000
_cell.length_c   1.000
_cell.angle_alpha   90.00
_cell.angle_beta   90.00
_cell.angle_gamma   90.00
#
_symmetry.space_group_name_H-M   'P 1'
#
loop_
_entity.id
_entity.type
_entity.pdbx_description
1 polymer ?
#
loop_
_entity_poly.entity_id
_entity_poly.type
_entity_poly.pdbx_seq_one_letter_code
_entity_poly.pdbx_strand_id
1 'polypeptide(L)'
;TDIRISYSAKNASLDGAINIVSYDLASNLRQHIKQKRFKVIIVDESHSLKDSRTQRTKNVSPIIKAARRTILLSGTPAVSRPLELFPQLQIVAPSLFPNFYEYAVRYCDGHPGQYGFVCSGSSNLPELH
;
A
#
# COMPACT_ATOMS: atom_id res chain seq x y z
N THR A 1 3.49 28.67 -5.65
CA THR A 1 4.64 27.81 -5.32
C THR A 1 4.35 26.41 -5.79
N ASP A 2 5.26 25.80 -6.56
CA ASP A 2 5.00 24.52 -7.22
C ASP A 2 4.98 23.33 -6.25
N ILE A 3 5.70 23.42 -5.12
CA ILE A 3 5.74 22.38 -4.09
C ILE A 3 5.03 22.87 -2.83
N ARG A 4 4.13 22.05 -2.28
CA ARG A 4 3.45 22.31 -1.01
C ARG A 4 3.60 21.13 -0.06
N ILE A 5 4.04 21.42 1.15
CA ILE A 5 4.16 20.45 2.24
C ILE A 5 3.04 20.73 3.25
N SER A 6 2.24 19.72 3.59
CA SER A 6 1.17 19.86 4.57
C SER A 6 1.55 19.25 5.91
N TYR A 7 1.39 20.03 6.99
CA TYR A 7 1.71 19.61 8.36
C TYR A 7 0.46 19.40 9.24
N SER A 8 -0.72 19.87 8.82
CA SER A 8 -1.96 19.75 9.59
C SER A 8 -3.18 19.69 8.69
N ALA A 9 -4.16 18.86 9.05
CA ALA A 9 -5.39 18.67 8.28
C ALA A 9 -6.27 19.93 8.23
N LYS A 10 -6.23 20.77 9.28
CA LYS A 10 -7.10 21.97 9.38
C LYS A 10 -6.78 23.03 8.32
N ASN A 11 -5.52 23.11 7.87
CA ASN A 11 -5.05 24.08 6.88
C ASN A 11 -4.44 23.40 5.64
N ALA A 12 -4.70 22.10 5.45
CA ALA A 12 -4.12 21.36 4.34
C ALA A 12 -4.81 21.73 3.03
N SER A 13 -4.12 22.50 2.20
CA SER A 13 -4.49 22.73 0.82
C SER A 13 -3.66 21.86 -0.12
N LEU A 14 -4.34 21.20 -1.07
CA LEU A 14 -3.74 20.26 -2.04
C LEU A 14 -3.79 20.84 -3.46
N ASP A 15 -3.30 22.06 -3.60
CA ASP A 15 -3.32 22.92 -4.81
C ASP A 15 -1.92 23.20 -5.36
N GLY A 16 -0.86 22.69 -4.71
CA GLY A 16 0.48 22.70 -5.31
C GLY A 16 0.54 21.77 -6.54
N ALA A 17 1.50 22.01 -7.43
CA ALA A 17 1.80 21.06 -8.52
C ALA A 17 2.33 19.72 -7.93
N ILE A 18 3.11 19.80 -6.86
CA ILE A 18 3.59 18.69 -6.05
C ILE A 18 3.09 18.91 -4.61
N ASN A 19 2.45 17.89 -4.03
CA ASN A 19 1.93 17.95 -2.65
C ASN A 19 2.57 16.82 -1.84
N ILE A 20 3.20 17.18 -0.72
CA ILE A 20 3.86 16.24 0.19
C ILE A 20 3.03 16.19 1.48
N VAL A 21 2.62 14.98 1.86
CA VAL A 21 1.78 14.71 3.02
C VAL A 21 2.28 13.45 3.73
N SER A 22 2.14 13.40 5.06
CA SER A 22 2.38 12.15 5.80
C SER A 22 1.22 11.16 5.59
N TYR A 23 1.44 9.88 5.90
CA TYR A 23 0.39 8.85 5.82
C TYR A 23 -0.84 9.16 6.66
N ASP A 24 -0.65 9.67 7.88
CA ASP A 24 -1.75 9.94 8.79
C ASP A 24 -2.58 11.14 8.29
N LEU A 25 -1.92 12.17 7.75
CA LEU A 25 -2.56 13.27 7.04
C LEU A 25 -3.31 12.78 5.80
N ALA A 26 -2.71 11.90 4.99
CA ALA A 26 -3.36 11.32 3.82
C ALA A 26 -4.62 10.52 4.18
N SER A 27 -4.57 9.75 5.27
CA SER A 27 -5.73 9.02 5.82
C SER A 27 -6.87 9.96 6.22
N ASN A 28 -6.54 11.09 6.85
CA ASN A 28 -7.50 12.13 7.23
C ASN A 28 -8.07 12.88 6.02
N LEU A 29 -7.23 13.18 5.03
CA LEU A 29 -7.58 13.93 3.82
C LEU A 29 -8.07 13.05 2.67
N ARG A 30 -8.36 11.76 2.92
CA ARG A 30 -8.64 10.76 1.89
C ARG A 30 -9.66 11.20 0.83
N GLN A 31 -10.71 11.90 1.25
CA GLN A 31 -11.75 12.38 0.36
C GLN A 31 -11.27 13.52 -0.54
N HIS A 32 -10.52 14.48 0.03
CA HIS A 32 -9.91 15.58 -0.72
C HIS A 32 -8.90 15.06 -1.76
N ILE A 33 -8.05 14.09 -1.38
CA ILE A 33 -7.07 13.50 -2.30
C ILE A 33 -7.78 12.75 -3.44
N LYS A 34 -8.84 12.00 -3.14
CA LYS A 34 -9.68 11.34 -4.15
C LYS A 34 -10.31 12.33 -5.13
N GLN A 35 -10.84 13.46 -4.63
CA GLN A 35 -11.45 14.51 -5.46
C GLN A 35 -10.43 15.20 -6.37
N LYS A 36 -9.19 15.41 -5.89
CA LYS A 36 -8.11 16.01 -6.68
C LYS A 36 -7.62 15.12 -7.84
N ARG A 37 -7.89 13.80 -7.79
CA ARG A 37 -7.56 12.84 -8.85
C ARG A 37 -6.10 12.93 -9.32
N PHE A 38 -5.17 12.87 -8.36
CA PHE A 38 -3.74 12.86 -8.66
C PHE A 38 -3.40 11.75 -9.66
N LYS A 39 -2.72 12.12 -10.75
CA LYS A 39 -2.33 11.18 -11.81
C LYS A 39 -1.17 10.28 -11.38
N VAL A 40 -0.31 10.77 -10.50
CA VAL A 40 0.87 10.08 -9.99
C VAL A 40 0.86 10.19 -8.47
N ILE A 41 1.07 9.06 -7.79
CA ILE A 41 1.30 9.01 -6.34
C ILE A 41 2.61 8.28 -6.09
N ILE A 42 3.49 8.92 -5.33
CA ILE A 42 4.74 8.34 -4.84
C ILE A 42 4.56 8.06 -3.36
N VAL A 43 4.88 6.85 -2.95
CA VAL A 43 4.71 6.37 -1.58
C VAL A 43 6.10 6.03 -1.07
N ASP A 44 6.63 6.91 -0.23
CA ASP A 44 7.91 6.70 0.42
C ASP A 44 7.76 5.84 1.67
N GLU A 45 8.79 5.07 1.98
CA GLU A 45 8.79 4.01 3.00
C GLU A 45 7.53 3.14 3.00
N SER A 46 7.24 2.57 1.81
CA SER A 46 6.02 1.79 1.53
C SER A 46 5.88 0.53 2.38
N HIS A 47 6.94 0.08 3.07
CA HIS A 47 6.85 -0.97 4.09
C HIS A 47 5.83 -0.62 5.19
N SER A 48 5.48 0.67 5.37
CA SER A 48 4.38 1.13 6.22
C SER A 48 3.00 0.59 5.82
N LEU A 49 2.84 0.09 4.59
CA LEU A 49 1.60 -0.47 4.03
C LEU A 49 1.54 -2.00 4.07
N LYS A 50 2.50 -2.65 4.76
CA LYS A 50 2.65 -4.12 4.76
C LYS A 50 1.51 -4.92 5.39
N ASP A 51 0.66 -4.29 6.20
CA ASP A 51 -0.49 -4.95 6.82
C ASP A 51 -1.80 -4.28 6.37
N SER A 52 -2.58 -5.01 5.57
CA SER A 52 -3.89 -4.61 5.04
C SER A 52 -4.96 -4.43 6.11
N ARG A 53 -4.74 -4.94 7.32
CA ARG A 53 -5.70 -4.83 8.44
C ARG A 53 -5.61 -3.48 9.14
N THR A 54 -4.48 -2.79 9.02
CA THR A 54 -4.27 -1.48 9.68
C THR A 54 -5.17 -0.41 9.08
N GLN A 55 -5.62 0.53 9.92
CA GLN A 55 -6.47 1.64 9.47
C GLN A 55 -5.76 2.53 8.44
N ARG A 56 -4.44 2.71 8.60
CA ARG A 56 -3.59 3.42 7.65
C ARG A 56 -3.68 2.79 6.25
N THR A 57 -3.39 1.49 6.13
CA THR A 57 -3.43 0.80 4.84
C THR A 57 -4.83 0.80 4.25
N LYS A 58 -5.87 0.55 5.06
CA LYS A 58 -7.27 0.58 4.62
C LYS A 58 -7.69 1.94 4.05
N ASN A 59 -7.27 3.04 4.68
CA ASN A 59 -7.66 4.38 4.28
C ASN A 59 -6.85 4.89 3.08
N VAL A 60 -5.55 4.58 3.04
CA VAL A 60 -4.62 5.13 2.04
C VAL A 60 -4.58 4.30 0.77
N SER A 61 -4.66 2.96 0.84
CA SER A 61 -4.58 2.09 -0.35
C SER A 61 -5.61 2.42 -1.44
N PRO A 62 -6.89 2.70 -1.14
CA PRO A 62 -7.86 3.07 -2.18
C PRO A 62 -7.52 4.38 -2.88
N ILE A 63 -6.83 5.30 -2.20
CA ILE A 63 -6.38 6.56 -2.79
C ILE A 63 -5.23 6.28 -3.75
N ILE A 64 -4.26 5.47 -3.30
CA ILE A 64 -3.09 5.10 -4.10
C ILE A 64 -3.51 4.37 -5.37
N LYS A 65 -4.36 3.33 -5.23
CA LYS A 65 -4.86 2.51 -6.35
C LYS A 65 -5.70 3.29 -7.36
N ALA A 66 -6.25 4.45 -6.98
CA ALA A 66 -7.02 5.30 -7.88
C ALA A 66 -6.15 6.17 -8.80
N ALA A 67 -4.86 6.32 -8.49
CA ALA A 67 -3.93 7.05 -9.35
C ALA A 67 -3.57 6.24 -10.59
N ARG A 68 -3.32 6.92 -11.71
CA ARG A 68 -2.90 6.28 -12.96
C ARG A 68 -1.52 5.63 -12.84
N ARG A 69 -0.63 6.23 -12.04
CA ARG A 69 0.71 5.73 -11.79
C ARG A 69 1.00 5.76 -10.30
N THR A 70 1.49 4.65 -9.78
CA THR A 70 1.94 4.53 -8.40
C THR A 70 3.38 4.06 -8.39
N ILE A 71 4.20 4.71 -7.58
CA ILE A 71 5.58 4.31 -7.33
C ILE A 71 5.70 4.06 -5.82
N LEU A 72 6.07 2.84 -5.44
CA LEU A 72 6.38 2.48 -4.06
C LEU A 72 7.90 2.50 -3.90
N LEU A 73 8.39 3.24 -2.89
CA LEU A 73 9.80 3.34 -2.54
C LEU A 73 9.99 2.80 -1.13
N SER A 74 11.03 1.99 -0.92
CA SER A 74 11.47 1.64 0.43
C SER A 74 12.94 1.25 0.42
N GLY A 75 13.66 1.66 1.48
CA GLY A 75 15.05 1.26 1.71
C GLY A 75 15.20 -0.20 2.18
N THR A 76 14.11 -0.84 2.60
CA THR A 76 14.08 -2.22 3.09
C THR A 76 13.11 -3.07 2.27
N PRO A 77 13.48 -3.47 1.04
CA PRO A 77 12.61 -4.29 0.20
C PRO A 77 12.40 -5.70 0.78
N ALA A 78 13.29 -6.17 1.66
CA ALA A 78 13.19 -7.44 2.36
C ALA A 78 12.04 -7.42 3.39
N VAL A 79 10.85 -7.80 2.94
CA VAL A 79 9.75 -8.17 3.84
C VAL A 79 10.12 -9.41 4.62
N SER A 80 9.77 -9.44 5.91
CA SER A 80 10.09 -10.59 6.77
C SER A 80 9.28 -11.84 6.42
N ARG A 81 8.12 -11.64 5.77
CA ARG A 81 7.19 -12.69 5.35
C ARG A 81 6.53 -12.32 4.01
N PRO A 82 6.28 -13.29 3.11
CA PRO A 82 5.57 -13.04 1.85
C PRO A 82 4.20 -12.39 2.04
N LEU A 83 3.53 -12.67 3.17
CA LEU A 83 2.26 -12.06 3.54
C LEU A 83 2.32 -10.53 3.57
N GLU A 84 3.44 -9.96 4.01
CA GLU A 84 3.67 -8.51 4.15
C GLU A 84 3.84 -7.82 2.78
N LEU A 85 4.16 -8.58 1.73
CA LEU A 85 4.37 -8.07 0.38
C LEU A 85 3.05 -7.94 -0.39
N PHE A 86 2.08 -8.81 -0.11
CA PHE A 86 0.82 -8.86 -0.86
C PHE A 86 0.09 -7.51 -0.96
N PRO A 87 -0.08 -6.72 0.12
CA PRO A 87 -0.76 -5.43 0.01
C PRO A 87 -0.07 -4.47 -0.96
N GLN A 88 1.26 -4.50 -1.04
CA GLN A 88 2.05 -3.67 -1.95
C GLN A 88 1.94 -4.16 -3.39
N LEU A 89 2.00 -5.48 -3.62
CA LEU A 89 1.79 -6.08 -4.95
C LEU A 89 0.40 -5.78 -5.49
N GLN A 90 -0.62 -5.85 -4.63
CA GLN A 90 -1.99 -5.47 -4.94
C GLN A 90 -2.15 -4.00 -5.32
N ILE A 91 -1.22 -3.13 -4.92
CA ILE A 91 -1.22 -1.72 -5.30
C ILE A 91 -0.55 -1.52 -6.66
N VAL A 92 0.61 -2.16 -6.88
CA VAL A 92 1.43 -1.91 -8.08
C VAL A 92 1.00 -2.76 -9.27
N ALA A 93 0.62 -4.01 -9.04
CA ALA A 93 0.29 -4.98 -10.08
C ALA A 93 -0.92 -5.85 -9.68
N PRO A 94 -2.11 -5.27 -9.48
CA PRO A 94 -3.31 -6.00 -9.07
C PRO A 94 -3.70 -7.12 -10.04
N SER A 95 -3.37 -6.99 -11.34
CA SER A 95 -3.64 -8.01 -12.35
C SER A 95 -2.75 -9.24 -12.24
N LEU A 96 -1.54 -9.12 -11.69
CA LEU A 96 -0.63 -10.26 -11.50
C LEU A 96 -0.97 -11.06 -10.24
N PHE A 97 -1.49 -10.40 -9.21
CA PHE A 97 -1.79 -11.01 -7.93
C PHE A 97 -3.23 -10.75 -7.49
N PRO A 98 -4.26 -11.12 -8.27
CA PRO A 98 -5.64 -10.66 -8.07
C PRO A 98 -6.28 -11.19 -6.78
N ASN A 99 -5.91 -12.40 -6.35
CA ASN A 99 -6.52 -13.09 -5.23
C ASN A 99 -5.52 -13.34 -4.10
N PHE A 100 -5.89 -12.93 -2.89
CA PHE A 100 -5.09 -13.16 -1.69
C PHE A 100 -4.92 -14.66 -1.39
N TYR A 101 -5.96 -15.46 -1.57
CA TYR A 101 -5.93 -16.88 -1.26
C TYR A 101 -4.94 -17.63 -2.14
N GLU A 102 -4.96 -17.38 -3.45
CA GLU A 102 -4.01 -17.97 -4.40
C GLU A 102 -2.57 -17.57 -4.09
N TYR A 103 -2.36 -16.29 -3.78
CA TYR A 103 -1.06 -15.80 -3.33
C TYR A 103 -0.62 -16.49 -2.04
N ALA A 104 -1.52 -16.62 -1.06
CA ALA A 104 -1.22 -17.21 0.23
C ALA A 104 -0.87 -18.70 0.11
N VAL A 105 -1.59 -19.47 -0.69
CA VAL A 105 -1.25 -20.87 -0.98
C VAL A 105 0.13 -20.98 -1.63
N ARG A 106 0.43 -20.13 -2.62
CA ARG A 106 1.69 -20.22 -3.37
C ARG A 106 2.91 -19.74 -2.61
N TYR A 107 2.78 -18.66 -1.83
CA TYR A 107 3.92 -17.97 -1.23
C TYR A 107 3.93 -17.91 0.29
N CYS A 108 2.77 -18.04 0.95
CA CYS A 108 2.66 -17.94 2.41
C CYS A 108 2.46 -19.31 3.09
N ASP A 109 2.74 -20.41 2.37
CA ASP A 109 2.44 -21.79 2.81
C ASP A 109 0.97 -21.94 3.26
N GLY A 110 0.05 -21.42 2.44
CA GLY A 110 -1.37 -21.34 2.76
C GLY A 110 -2.07 -22.71 2.77
N HIS A 111 -2.61 -23.14 3.91
CA HIS A 111 -3.31 -24.42 4.04
C HIS A 111 -4.46 -24.38 5.06
N PRO A 112 -5.47 -25.26 4.95
CA PRO A 112 -6.51 -25.39 5.98
C PRO A 112 -5.91 -25.96 7.27
N GLY A 113 -5.98 -25.19 8.35
CA GLY A 113 -5.61 -25.63 9.70
C GLY A 113 -6.84 -25.96 10.55
N GLN A 114 -6.58 -26.45 11.77
CA GLN A 114 -7.62 -26.89 12.71
C GLN A 114 -8.65 -25.79 13.06
N TYR A 115 -8.23 -24.52 13.08
CA TYR A 115 -9.07 -23.38 13.48
C TYR A 115 -9.28 -22.36 12.36
N GLY A 116 -9.02 -22.73 11.11
CA GLY A 116 -9.15 -21.84 9.95
C GLY A 116 -7.95 -21.88 9.01
N PHE A 117 -7.94 -20.96 8.06
CA PHE A 117 -6.87 -20.89 7.05
C PHE A 117 -5.58 -20.31 7.64
N VAL A 118 -4.49 -21.07 7.56
CA VAL A 118 -3.17 -20.68 8.06
C VAL A 118 -2.35 -20.15 6.89
N CYS A 119 -1.67 -19.01 7.06
CA CYS A 119 -0.85 -18.37 6.02
C CYS A 119 0.36 -17.61 6.60
N SER A 120 0.91 -18.10 7.71
CA SER A 120 2.05 -17.49 8.41
C SER A 120 3.42 -18.00 7.94
N GLY A 121 3.45 -18.97 7.03
CA GLY A 121 4.68 -19.57 6.52
C GLY A 121 5.25 -18.82 5.32
N SER A 122 6.19 -19.48 4.65
CA SER A 122 6.90 -18.97 3.49
C SER A 122 7.17 -20.10 2.51
N SER A 123 6.80 -19.93 1.25
CA SER A 123 7.06 -20.85 0.13
C SER A 123 7.45 -20.06 -1.12
N ASN A 124 8.18 -20.68 -2.05
CA ASN A 124 8.58 -20.09 -3.33
C ASN A 124 9.25 -18.69 -3.26
N LEU A 125 9.97 -18.42 -2.17
CA LEU A 125 10.68 -17.15 -1.95
C LEU A 125 11.60 -16.71 -3.11
N PRO A 126 12.31 -17.61 -3.82
CA PRO A 126 13.16 -17.21 -4.95
C PRO A 126 12.42 -16.49 -6.09
N GLU A 127 11.10 -16.67 -6.22
CA GLU A 127 10.29 -15.94 -7.23
C GLU A 127 9.96 -14.50 -6.80
N LEU A 128 10.16 -14.17 -5.52
CA LEU A 128 9.86 -12.86 -4.93
C LEU A 128 11.09 -11.97 -4.72
N HIS A 129 12.29 -12.44 -5.12
CA HIS A 129 13.57 -11.76 -4.97
C HIS A 129 14.12 -11.20 -6.28
#